data_AF-A0A818TQ06-F1
#
_entry.id   AF-A0A818TQ06-F1
#
_cell.length_a   1.000
_cell.length_b   1.000
_cell.length_c   1.000
_cell.angle_alpha   90.00
_cell.angle_beta   90.00
_cell.angle_gamma   90.00
#
_symmetry.space_group_name_H-M   'P 1'
#
loop_
_entity.id
_entity.type
_entity.pdbx_description
1 polymer ?
#
loop_
_entity_poly.entity_id
_entity_poly.type
_entity_poly.pdbx_seq_one_letter_code
_entity_poly.pdbx_strand_id
1 'polypeptide(L)'
;MKFYFQASSSAGVFRWKWPFIDIFFYTDNSTHIESDISIEKDIIFPLILRPIATLWLPGPRNVHMFIKKISEYYYSDLSFDDKCYLQKYSHRDEEEKYEQKTVNCTQLRNVYPYIRRICDNDYCDEYFMLNDVTTLYVLKMAKDK
;
A
#
# COMPACT_ATOMS: atom_id res chain seq x y z
N MET A 1 -14.09 9.04 5.97
CA MET A 1 -15.39 8.49 6.46
C MET A 1 -15.19 7.02 6.81
N LYS A 2 -15.74 6.52 7.94
CA LYS A 2 -15.50 5.14 8.42
C LYS A 2 -16.70 4.23 8.21
N PHE A 3 -16.48 3.05 7.62
CA PHE A 3 -17.49 2.00 7.45
C PHE A 3 -17.10 0.77 8.25
N TYR A 4 -18.02 0.22 9.04
CA TYR A 4 -17.74 -0.91 9.91
C TYR A 4 -18.99 -1.79 10.07
N PHE A 5 -18.77 -3.05 10.43
CA PHE A 5 -19.87 -3.95 10.73
C PHE A 5 -20.49 -3.61 12.09
N GLN A 6 -21.83 -3.60 12.14
CA GLN A 6 -22.55 -3.26 13.37
C GLN A 6 -22.26 -4.26 14.50
N ALA A 7 -21.96 -5.52 14.19
CA ALA A 7 -21.66 -6.55 15.19
C ALA A 7 -20.21 -6.51 15.73
N SER A 8 -19.35 -5.64 15.21
CA SER A 8 -17.95 -5.54 15.63
C SER A 8 -17.78 -4.87 17.00
N SER A 9 -16.62 -5.07 17.63
CA SER A 9 -16.24 -4.36 18.86
C SER A 9 -15.81 -2.92 18.55
N SER A 10 -15.99 -2.00 19.50
CA SER A 10 -15.50 -0.62 19.36
C SER A 10 -13.99 -0.58 19.14
N ALA A 11 -13.54 0.38 18.33
CA ALA A 11 -12.12 0.67 18.17
C ALA A 11 -11.68 1.58 19.32
N GLY A 12 -11.05 1.01 20.35
CA GLY A 12 -10.71 1.73 21.58
C GLY A 12 -11.93 2.42 22.21
N VAL A 13 -11.81 3.73 22.47
CA VAL A 13 -12.87 4.58 23.03
C VAL A 13 -13.76 5.24 21.98
N PHE A 14 -13.52 4.98 20.69
CA PHE A 14 -14.22 5.65 19.60
C PHE A 14 -15.58 5.03 19.31
N ARG A 15 -16.45 5.83 18.65
CA ARG A 15 -17.82 5.43 18.31
C ARG A 15 -17.87 4.41 17.17
N TRP A 16 -16.82 4.32 16.36
CA TRP A 16 -16.71 3.32 15.28
C TRP A 16 -16.11 2.01 15.80
N LYS A 17 -16.26 0.96 15.00
CA LYS A 17 -15.92 -0.41 15.39
C LYS A 17 -14.78 -0.96 14.55
N TRP A 18 -13.96 -1.84 15.12
CA TRP A 18 -12.87 -2.52 14.44
C TRP A 18 -13.27 -3.95 14.05
N PRO A 19 -12.96 -4.43 12.82
CA PRO A 19 -12.32 -3.69 11.72
C PRO A 19 -13.26 -2.70 11.03
N PHE A 20 -12.68 -1.65 10.45
CA PHE A 20 -13.37 -0.65 9.62
C PHE A 20 -12.61 -0.37 8.32
N ILE A 21 -13.29 0.28 7.38
CA ILE A 21 -12.74 0.81 6.13
C ILE A 21 -12.82 2.33 6.17
N ASP A 22 -11.71 3.00 5.90
CA ASP A 22 -11.67 4.44 5.67
C ASP A 22 -11.80 4.74 4.17
N ILE A 23 -12.76 5.59 3.82
CA ILE A 23 -12.88 6.17 2.47
C ILE A 23 -12.42 7.62 2.53
N PHE A 24 -11.42 7.92 1.69
CA PHE A 24 -10.85 9.24 1.48
C PHE A 24 -11.36 9.78 0.14
N PHE A 25 -11.91 10.98 0.17
CA PHE A 25 -12.31 11.69 -1.04
C PHE A 25 -11.13 12.52 -1.56
N TYR A 26 -11.09 12.70 -2.86
CA TYR A 26 -10.11 13.53 -3.54
C TYR A 26 -10.81 14.45 -4.54
N THR A 27 -10.15 15.54 -4.89
CA THR A 27 -10.46 16.33 -6.07
C THR A 27 -9.39 16.10 -7.13
N ASP A 28 -9.57 16.63 -8.33
CA ASP A 28 -8.58 16.46 -9.38
C ASP A 28 -8.46 17.70 -10.26
N ASN A 29 -7.28 17.84 -10.86
CA ASN A 29 -7.02 18.79 -11.93
C ASN A 29 -6.59 18.04 -13.21
N SER A 30 -6.09 18.73 -14.23
CA SER A 30 -5.72 18.07 -15.50
C SER A 30 -4.65 16.99 -15.35
N THR A 31 -3.76 17.09 -14.36
CA THR A 31 -2.59 16.23 -14.23
C THR A 31 -2.49 15.50 -12.90
N HIS A 32 -3.21 15.91 -11.86
CA HIS A 32 -3.07 15.38 -10.50
C HIS A 32 -4.42 15.00 -9.87
N ILE A 33 -4.33 14.06 -8.95
CA ILE A 33 -5.32 13.80 -7.90
C ILE A 33 -4.86 14.55 -6.64
N GLU A 34 -5.76 15.33 -6.06
CA GLU A 34 -5.53 16.22 -4.94
C GLU A 34 -6.31 15.72 -3.70
N SER A 35 -5.58 15.48 -2.62
CA SER A 35 -6.13 15.10 -1.31
C SER A 35 -5.29 15.76 -0.21
N ASP A 36 -4.90 15.03 0.84
CA ASP A 36 -3.84 15.47 1.75
C ASP A 36 -2.48 15.56 1.04
N ILE A 37 -2.33 14.81 -0.06
CA ILE A 37 -1.18 14.81 -0.95
C ILE A 37 -1.62 14.98 -2.41
N SER A 38 -0.77 15.63 -3.20
CA SER A 38 -0.92 15.77 -4.66
C SER A 38 -0.15 14.65 -5.36
N ILE A 39 -0.84 13.82 -6.17
CA ILE A 39 -0.24 12.70 -6.91
C ILE A 39 -0.60 12.81 -8.39
N GLU A 40 0.38 12.65 -9.25
CA GLU A 40 0.23 12.61 -10.70
C GLU A 40 -0.75 11.50 -11.12
N LYS A 41 -1.71 11.85 -11.98
CA LYS A 41 -2.70 10.91 -12.51
C LYS A 41 -2.05 9.73 -13.24
N ASP A 42 -0.92 9.93 -13.91
CA ASP A 42 -0.21 8.87 -14.65
C ASP A 42 0.38 7.78 -13.73
N ILE A 43 0.60 8.09 -12.44
CA ILE A 43 1.00 7.09 -11.44
C ILE A 43 -0.19 6.21 -11.05
N ILE A 44 -1.40 6.77 -11.07
CA ILE A 44 -2.63 6.11 -10.62
C ILE A 44 -3.33 5.39 -11.78
N PHE A 45 -3.43 6.02 -12.94
CA PHE A 45 -4.29 5.59 -14.05
C PHE A 45 -3.49 5.02 -15.25
N PRO A 46 -4.12 4.15 -16.06
CA PRO A 46 -5.38 3.45 -15.78
C PRO A 46 -5.26 2.52 -14.57
N LEU A 47 -6.37 2.31 -13.86
CA LEU A 47 -6.38 1.38 -12.73
C LEU A 47 -6.12 -0.05 -13.21
N ILE A 48 -5.34 -0.80 -12.45
CA ILE A 48 -5.01 -2.19 -12.72
C ILE A 48 -5.58 -3.05 -11.60
N LEU A 49 -6.19 -4.18 -11.95
CA LEU A 49 -6.68 -5.13 -10.95
C LEU A 49 -5.49 -5.73 -10.20
N ARG A 50 -5.53 -5.60 -8.87
CA ARG A 50 -4.50 -6.11 -7.97
C ARG A 50 -5.14 -6.97 -6.88
N PRO A 51 -4.47 -8.04 -6.45
CA PRO A 51 -5.02 -8.93 -5.44
C PRO A 51 -4.89 -8.31 -4.05
N ILE A 52 -5.99 -8.34 -3.30
CA ILE A 52 -6.07 -8.00 -1.88
C ILE A 52 -6.79 -9.16 -1.20
N ALA A 53 -6.02 -10.01 -0.50
CA ALA A 53 -6.49 -11.30 0.00
C ALA A 53 -7.14 -12.14 -1.12
N THR A 54 -8.44 -12.45 -1.02
CA THR A 54 -9.19 -13.24 -2.01
C THR A 54 -9.86 -12.38 -3.08
N LEU A 55 -9.75 -11.05 -3.01
CA LEU A 55 -10.41 -10.11 -3.92
C LEU A 55 -9.41 -9.55 -4.94
N TRP A 56 -9.93 -9.23 -6.13
CA TRP A 56 -9.21 -8.47 -7.15
C TRP A 56 -9.85 -7.10 -7.26
N LEU A 57 -9.13 -6.06 -6.84
CA LEU A 57 -9.66 -4.71 -6.76
C LEU A 57 -8.83 -3.76 -7.63
N PRO A 58 -9.45 -2.71 -8.20
CA PRO A 58 -8.73 -1.68 -8.92
C PRO A 58 -7.72 -0.99 -7.99
N GLY A 59 -6.46 -0.98 -8.39
CA GLY A 59 -5.39 -0.25 -7.71
C GLY A 59 -4.62 0.64 -8.69
N PRO A 60 -3.73 1.50 -8.17
CA PRO A 60 -2.86 2.34 -8.99
C PRO A 60 -2.10 1.54 -10.06
N ARG A 61 -1.89 2.15 -11.23
CA ARG A 61 -1.01 1.62 -12.27
C ARG A 61 0.36 1.34 -11.67
N ASN A 62 1.05 2.39 -11.21
CA ASN A 62 2.37 2.31 -10.61
C ASN A 62 2.29 2.37 -9.08
N VAL A 63 1.95 1.22 -8.47
CA VAL A 63 1.85 1.09 -7.00
C VAL A 63 3.16 1.42 -6.30
N HIS A 64 4.31 1.20 -6.95
CA HIS A 64 5.59 1.57 -6.36
C HIS A 64 5.67 3.06 -6.07
N MET A 65 5.47 3.86 -7.12
CA MET A 65 5.61 5.30 -7.06
C MET A 65 4.51 5.89 -6.21
N PHE A 66 3.29 5.32 -6.26
CA PHE A 66 2.20 5.70 -5.39
C PHE A 66 2.54 5.53 -3.91
N ILE A 67 2.97 4.33 -3.48
CA ILE A 67 3.31 4.10 -2.07
C ILE A 67 4.57 4.87 -1.68
N LYS A 68 5.56 4.99 -2.58
CA LYS A 68 6.77 5.78 -2.34
C LYS A 68 6.43 7.24 -2.04
N LYS A 69 5.59 7.90 -2.85
CA LYS A 69 5.14 9.28 -2.62
C LYS A 69 4.39 9.43 -1.29
N ILE A 70 3.48 8.50 -0.98
CA ILE A 70 2.79 8.49 0.32
C ILE A 70 3.82 8.36 1.46
N SER A 71 4.76 7.43 1.33
CA SER A 71 5.75 7.17 2.36
C SER A 71 6.69 8.35 2.56
N GLU A 72 7.13 9.01 1.50
CA GLU A 72 7.98 10.20 1.57
C GLU A 72 7.27 11.37 2.25
N TYR A 73 5.96 11.53 2.03
CA TYR A 73 5.16 12.57 2.66
C TYR A 73 4.96 12.33 4.16
N TYR A 74 4.60 11.12 4.58
CA TYR A 74 4.31 10.81 6.00
C TYR A 74 5.55 10.37 6.81
N TYR A 75 6.60 9.88 6.15
CA TYR A 75 7.74 9.21 6.78
C TYR A 75 9.06 9.56 6.08
N SER A 76 9.36 10.86 5.98
CA SER A 76 10.51 11.44 5.25
C SER A 76 11.88 10.81 5.51
N ASP A 77 12.06 10.15 6.66
CA ASP A 77 13.36 9.63 7.11
C ASP A 77 13.54 8.12 6.87
N LEU A 78 12.59 7.46 6.18
CA LEU A 78 12.62 6.02 5.94
C LEU A 78 12.90 5.68 4.47
N SER A 79 13.97 4.92 4.23
CA SER A 79 14.20 4.28 2.92
C SER A 79 13.10 3.26 2.64
N PHE A 80 12.23 3.58 1.69
CA PHE A 80 11.09 2.74 1.31
C PHE A 80 11.51 1.38 0.71
N ASP A 81 12.63 1.33 0.00
CA ASP A 81 13.01 0.16 -0.80
C ASP A 81 13.71 -0.92 0.03
N ASP A 82 14.47 -0.51 1.04
CA ASP A 82 15.32 -1.44 1.80
C ASP A 82 14.79 -1.72 3.22
N LYS A 83 14.03 -0.78 3.80
CA LYS A 83 13.60 -0.85 5.20
C LYS A 83 12.11 -1.10 5.30
N CYS A 84 11.78 -2.17 6.01
CA CYS A 84 10.42 -2.48 6.43
C CYS A 84 10.26 -1.97 7.85
N TYR A 85 9.11 -1.36 8.14
CA TYR A 85 8.88 -0.71 9.43
C TYR A 85 7.55 -1.08 10.04
N LEU A 86 7.53 -1.16 11.37
CA LEU A 86 6.34 -1.31 12.17
C LEU A 86 5.72 0.07 12.41
N GLN A 87 4.43 0.21 12.09
CA GLN A 87 3.65 1.40 12.36
C GLN A 87 3.43 1.58 13.87
N LYS A 88 3.50 2.83 14.35
CA LYS A 88 3.28 3.17 15.77
C LYS A 88 1.81 3.03 16.18
N TYR A 89 0.91 3.29 15.24
CA TYR A 89 -0.52 3.40 15.46
C TYR A 89 -1.22 2.03 15.41
N SER A 90 -1.98 1.70 16.45
CA SER A 90 -2.88 0.55 16.46
C SER A 90 -4.27 0.99 15.98
N HIS A 91 -4.65 0.66 14.74
CA HIS A 91 -6.01 0.96 14.27
C HIS A 91 -7.12 0.19 15.02
N ARG A 92 -6.77 -0.92 15.69
CA ARG A 92 -7.71 -1.65 16.54
C ARG A 92 -8.12 -0.85 17.77
N ASP A 93 -7.17 -0.11 18.33
CA ASP A 93 -7.36 0.65 19.57
C ASP A 93 -7.46 2.16 19.31
N GLU A 94 -7.19 2.59 18.07
CA GLU A 94 -7.13 3.99 17.61
C GLU A 94 -6.22 4.85 18.49
N GLU A 95 -5.04 4.31 18.83
CA GLU A 95 -4.01 5.01 19.59
C GLU A 95 -2.60 4.57 19.19
N GLU A 96 -1.61 5.43 19.46
CA GLU A 96 -0.20 5.05 19.34
C GLU A 96 0.17 4.07 20.45
N LYS A 97 0.47 2.82 20.08
CA LYS A 97 0.82 1.75 21.03
C LYS A 97 2.26 1.29 20.92
N TYR A 98 2.87 1.48 19.76
CA TYR A 98 4.12 0.83 19.43
C TYR A 98 5.20 1.87 19.15
N GLU A 99 6.41 1.54 19.55
CA GLU A 99 7.59 2.23 19.04
C GLU A 99 7.82 1.83 17.58
N GLN A 100 8.23 2.80 16.77
CA GLN A 100 8.59 2.55 15.38
C GLN A 100 9.87 1.72 15.35
N LYS A 101 9.77 0.53 14.76
CA LYS A 101 10.89 -0.38 14.57
C LYS A 101 11.14 -0.56 13.09
N THR A 102 12.41 -0.62 12.70
CA THR A 102 12.81 -0.83 11.31
C THR A 102 13.71 -2.06 11.20
N VAL A 103 13.55 -2.81 10.12
CA VAL A 103 14.40 -3.96 9.76
C VAL A 103 14.69 -3.91 8.27
N ASN A 104 15.75 -4.60 7.83
CA ASN A 104 15.92 -4.82 6.39
C ASN A 104 14.78 -5.70 5.89
N CYS A 105 14.08 -5.29 4.84
CA CYS A 105 12.95 -6.06 4.28
C CYS A 105 13.36 -7.48 3.87
N THR A 106 14.62 -7.69 3.50
CA THR A 106 15.17 -9.01 3.18
C THR A 106 15.02 -10.03 4.32
N GLN A 107 15.07 -9.58 5.58
CA GLN A 107 14.89 -10.46 6.74
C GLN A 107 13.44 -10.96 6.89
N LEU A 108 12.48 -10.28 6.28
CA LEU A 108 11.06 -10.59 6.37
C LEU A 108 10.53 -11.42 5.19
N ARG A 109 11.31 -11.62 4.12
CA ARG A 109 10.86 -12.29 2.90
C ARG A 109 10.40 -13.74 3.08
N ASN A 110 10.89 -14.40 4.13
CA ASN A 110 10.47 -15.77 4.49
C ASN A 110 9.13 -15.84 5.23
N VAL A 111 8.64 -14.69 5.73
CA VAL A 111 7.43 -14.60 6.55
C VAL A 111 6.33 -13.82 5.83
N TYR A 112 6.71 -12.73 5.17
CA TYR A 112 5.79 -11.84 4.46
C TYR A 112 6.05 -11.89 2.96
N PRO A 113 4.99 -12.08 2.17
CA PRO A 113 5.08 -11.90 0.73
C PRO A 113 5.54 -10.49 0.36
N TYR A 114 6.27 -10.37 -0.74
CA TYR A 114 6.81 -9.12 -1.24
C TYR A 114 6.73 -9.06 -2.77
N ILE A 115 6.87 -7.86 -3.33
CA ILE A 115 6.87 -7.64 -4.78
C ILE A 115 8.32 -7.55 -5.28
N ARG A 116 8.68 -8.40 -6.23
CA ARG A 116 9.90 -8.27 -7.03
C ARG A 116 9.53 -7.73 -8.40
N ARG A 117 10.19 -6.66 -8.85
CA ARG A 117 10.00 -6.10 -10.19
C ARG A 117 11.17 -6.44 -11.08
N ILE A 118 10.87 -6.87 -12.30
CA ILE A 118 11.85 -7.08 -13.37
C ILE A 118 11.33 -6.31 -14.57
N CYS A 119 12.03 -5.23 -14.94
CA CYS A 119 11.65 -4.38 -16.05
C CYS A 119 12.63 -4.55 -17.20
N ASP A 120 12.11 -4.56 -18.42
CA ASP A 120 12.88 -4.48 -19.66
C ASP A 120 12.57 -3.15 -20.39
N ASN A 121 12.77 -3.10 -21.71
CA ASN A 121 12.53 -1.87 -22.47
C ASN A 121 11.05 -1.56 -22.66
N ASP A 122 10.17 -2.56 -22.63
CA ASP A 122 8.77 -2.43 -23.05
C ASP A 122 7.77 -2.83 -21.95
N TYR A 123 8.21 -3.65 -20.98
CA TYR A 123 7.38 -4.22 -19.93
C TYR A 123 8.07 -4.19 -18.56
N CYS A 124 7.23 -4.26 -17.53
CA CYS A 124 7.62 -4.52 -16.15
C CYS A 124 6.79 -5.68 -15.62
N ASP A 125 7.46 -6.79 -15.31
CA ASP A 125 6.87 -7.93 -14.64
C ASP A 125 7.00 -7.75 -13.12
N GLU A 126 5.87 -7.79 -12.42
CA GLU A 126 5.80 -7.80 -10.97
C GLU A 126 5.47 -9.22 -10.47
N TYR A 127 6.40 -9.79 -9.72
CA TYR A 127 6.25 -11.09 -9.08
C TYR A 127 5.90 -10.88 -7.61
N PHE A 128 4.76 -11.38 -7.19
CA PHE A 128 4.47 -11.48 -5.77
C PHE A 128 4.98 -12.79 -5.24
N MET A 129 5.98 -12.70 -4.38
CA MET A 129 6.81 -13.82 -3.97
C MET A 129 6.75 -13.98 -2.46
N LEU A 130 6.70 -15.22 -2.01
CA LEU A 130 7.06 -15.62 -0.65
C LEU A 130 8.41 -16.34 -0.73
N ASN A 131 9.25 -16.22 0.30
CA ASN A 131 10.51 -16.96 0.50
C ASN A 131 11.51 -16.98 -0.67
N ASP A 132 11.50 -15.96 -1.53
CA ASP A 132 12.34 -15.85 -2.75
C ASP A 132 12.16 -16.98 -3.80
N VAL A 133 11.37 -18.01 -3.49
CA VAL A 133 11.20 -19.20 -4.33
C VAL A 133 9.74 -19.36 -4.79
N THR A 134 8.78 -18.99 -3.94
CA THR A 134 7.36 -19.23 -4.20
C THR A 134 6.72 -18.02 -4.87
N THR A 135 6.45 -18.12 -6.17
CA THR A 135 5.63 -17.13 -6.87
C THR A 135 4.15 -17.39 -6.61
N LEU A 136 3.48 -16.43 -5.98
CA LEU A 136 2.05 -16.45 -5.69
C LEU A 136 1.24 -15.93 -6.88
N TYR A 137 1.71 -14.86 -7.55
CA TYR A 137 1.16 -14.36 -8.81
C TYR A 137 2.20 -13.57 -9.61
N VAL A 138 1.92 -13.39 -10.89
CA VAL A 138 2.70 -12.53 -11.80
C VAL A 138 1.75 -11.52 -12.45
N LEU A 139 2.10 -10.25 -12.36
CA LEU A 139 1.43 -9.17 -13.08
C LEU A 139 2.37 -8.65 -14.17
N LYS A 140 1.93 -8.72 -15.42
CA LYS A 140 2.65 -8.13 -16.55
C LYS A 140 2.08 -6.75 -16.84
N MET A 141 2.94 -5.74 -16.81
CA MET A 141 2.55 -4.37 -17.10
C MET A 141 3.36 -3.81 -18.26
N ALA A 142 2.73 -3.03 -19.14
CA ALA A 142 3.47 -2.22 -20.11
C ALA A 142 4.25 -1.13 -19.36
N LYS A 143 5.51 -0.92 -19.74
CA LYS A 143 6.40 0.08 -19.14
C LYS A 143 5.80 1.48 -19.23
N ASP A 144 6.11 2.30 -18.23
CA ASP A 144 5.80 3.72 -18.21
C ASP A 144 6.39 4.38 -19.48
N LYS A 145 5.52 4.94 -20.33
CA LYS A 145 5.94 5.82 -21.45
C LYS A 145 5.94 7.25 -20.96
#